data_AF-A0A2E0ZUY4-F1
#
_entry.id   AF-A0A2E0ZUY4-F1
#
_cell.length_a   1.000
_cell.length_b   1.000
_cell.length_c   1.000
_cell.angle_alpha   90.00
_cell.angle_beta   90.00
_cell.angle_gamma   90.00
#
_symmetry.space_group_name_H-M   'P 1'
#
loop_
_entity.id
_entity.type
_entity.pdbx_description
1 polymer ?
#
loop_
_entity_poly.entity_id
_entity_poly.type
_entity_poly.pdbx_seq_one_letter_code
_entity_poly.pdbx_strand_id
1 'polypeptide(L)'
;MRIAVNASAELLHADIGRLREHAARAAEDGFSGWWLAQTGLVDALTVFPAVADDAPGLEFGTAVVPTFPRHPTMLAGQALTTQAVLGDRDLVLGIGLSHKPVIEGALGLSFDRPIRHLIDYLEVLMPLLDAGRVDHDGEAFTAHMASARPSDRVPSVMVAALGEQALRVTGRRTDGTILWMVGPRTIEDHIRPRLAAAAAEVDRPDPRIVCSLPVCVTDDADAVREAAAQVFAIYGELPSYRAMLDREGAASPGDVAIIGNEEEVAAGLEGLARAGATDFVALEFGRTADEFAQTRSLRLSVCFLLRLCLPVWGRLCLPVSGRLCLRA
;
A
#
# COMPACT_ATOMS: atom_id res chain seq x y z
N MET A 1 13.64 -3.28 0.53
CA MET A 1 12.17 -3.22 0.66
C MET A 1 11.83 -2.46 1.92
N ARG A 2 10.92 -1.48 1.86
CA ARG A 2 10.38 -0.77 3.04
C ARG A 2 9.39 -1.67 3.76
N ILE A 3 9.31 -1.59 5.09
CA ILE A 3 8.33 -2.37 5.85
C ILE A 3 7.40 -1.42 6.62
N ALA A 4 6.12 -1.48 6.30
CA ALA A 4 5.01 -0.73 6.90
C ALA A 4 4.00 -1.69 7.55
N VAL A 5 3.01 -1.16 8.27
CA VAL A 5 1.96 -1.96 8.92
C VAL A 5 0.60 -1.66 8.32
N ASN A 6 -0.21 -2.70 8.16
CA ASN A 6 -1.60 -2.63 7.77
C ASN A 6 -2.43 -2.73 9.05
N ALA A 7 -3.00 -1.62 9.49
CA ALA A 7 -3.80 -1.55 10.70
C ALA A 7 -5.29 -1.80 10.44
N SER A 8 -5.66 -2.38 9.29
CA SER A 8 -7.09 -2.56 8.94
C SER A 8 -7.82 -3.52 9.87
N ALA A 9 -7.12 -4.43 10.56
CA ALA A 9 -7.73 -5.27 11.60
C ALA A 9 -8.28 -4.43 12.77
N GLU A 10 -7.65 -3.30 13.07
CA GLU A 10 -8.06 -2.39 14.15
C GLU A 10 -9.40 -1.71 13.88
N LEU A 11 -9.81 -1.62 12.61
CA LEU A 11 -11.09 -1.02 12.21
C LEU A 11 -12.30 -1.81 12.72
N LEU A 12 -12.12 -3.09 13.07
CA LEU A 12 -13.17 -3.93 13.66
C LEU A 12 -13.63 -3.43 15.04
N HIS A 13 -12.79 -2.66 15.73
CA HIS A 13 -13.11 -2.10 17.05
C HIS A 13 -13.80 -0.74 16.96
N ALA A 14 -13.74 -0.07 15.81
CA ALA A 14 -14.27 1.28 15.59
C ALA A 14 -13.82 2.31 16.68
N ASP A 15 -12.58 2.17 17.16
CA ASP A 15 -12.02 2.98 18.25
C ASP A 15 -10.81 3.78 17.77
N ILE A 16 -10.97 5.11 17.73
CA ILE A 16 -9.91 6.04 17.28
C ILE A 16 -8.76 6.11 18.28
N GLY A 17 -9.03 5.93 19.58
CA GLY A 17 -7.98 5.86 20.61
C GLY A 17 -7.07 4.66 20.38
N ARG A 18 -7.66 3.51 20.09
CA ARG A 18 -6.92 2.29 19.74
C ARG A 18 -6.11 2.43 18.45
N LEU A 19 -6.65 3.10 17.43
CA LEU A 19 -5.90 3.42 16.21
C LEU A 19 -4.71 4.36 16.48
N ARG A 20 -4.87 5.35 17.36
CA ARG A 20 -3.80 6.24 17.80
C ARG A 20 -2.68 5.47 18.51
N GLU A 21 -3.03 4.63 19.48
CA GLU A 21 -2.08 3.79 20.20
C GLU A 21 -1.32 2.85 19.25
N HIS A 22 -2.03 2.22 18.31
CA HIS A 22 -1.40 1.36 17.31
C HIS A 22 -0.45 2.14 16.39
N ALA A 23 -0.82 3.35 15.95
CA ALA A 23 0.03 4.19 15.10
C ALA A 23 1.28 4.66 15.87
N ALA A 24 1.13 5.11 17.12
CA ALA A 24 2.23 5.50 17.98
C ALA A 24 3.21 4.34 18.19
N ARG A 25 2.68 3.15 18.51
CA ARG A 25 3.50 1.95 18.66
C ARG A 25 4.21 1.56 17.37
N ALA A 26 3.54 1.69 16.21
CA ALA A 26 4.19 1.45 14.92
C ALA A 26 5.36 2.42 14.67
N ALA A 27 5.25 3.68 15.08
CA ALA A 27 6.37 4.63 15.01
C ALA A 27 7.53 4.23 15.94
N GLU A 28 7.24 3.84 17.18
CA GLU A 28 8.23 3.33 18.16
C GLU A 28 8.98 2.10 17.64
N ASP A 29 8.27 1.18 16.98
CA ASP A 29 8.83 -0.04 16.41
C ASP A 29 9.57 0.21 15.06
N GLY A 30 9.66 1.46 14.61
CA GLY A 30 10.38 1.85 13.40
C GLY A 30 9.71 1.35 12.11
N PHE A 31 8.37 1.31 12.08
CA PHE A 31 7.63 1.17 10.82
C PHE A 31 7.90 2.34 9.90
N SER A 32 7.97 2.07 8.59
CA SER A 32 8.13 3.12 7.57
C SER A 32 6.81 3.71 7.09
N GLY A 33 5.70 3.14 7.55
CA GLY A 33 4.37 3.65 7.27
C GLY A 33 3.26 2.89 7.99
N TRP A 34 2.09 3.51 8.04
CA TRP A 34 0.89 3.00 8.70
C TRP A 34 -0.30 3.14 7.76
N TRP A 35 -0.93 2.01 7.44
CA TRP A 35 -1.86 1.90 6.33
C TRP A 35 -3.24 1.40 6.79
N LEU A 36 -4.29 1.97 6.20
CA LEU A 36 -5.68 1.59 6.47
C LEU A 36 -6.45 1.34 5.17
N ALA A 37 -7.20 0.25 5.12
CA ALA A 37 -8.26 0.07 4.13
C ALA A 37 -9.45 0.99 4.47
N GLN A 38 -10.15 1.49 3.45
CA GLN A 38 -11.42 2.18 3.69
C GLN A 38 -12.56 1.16 3.77
N THR A 39 -12.80 0.65 4.98
CA THR A 39 -13.87 -0.30 5.28
C THR A 39 -14.72 0.19 6.44
N GLY A 40 -16.03 -0.02 6.37
CA GLY A 40 -16.94 0.43 7.42
C GLY A 40 -17.04 1.96 7.51
N LEU A 41 -17.25 2.48 8.72
CA LEU A 41 -17.59 3.89 8.98
C LEU A 41 -16.45 4.72 9.58
N VAL A 42 -15.29 4.10 9.85
CA VAL A 42 -14.08 4.85 10.19
C VAL A 42 -13.46 5.33 8.89
N ASP A 43 -13.32 6.65 8.73
CA ASP A 43 -12.73 7.26 7.54
C ASP A 43 -11.20 7.31 7.66
N ALA A 44 -10.51 6.58 6.78
CA ALA A 44 -9.05 6.43 6.85
C ALA A 44 -8.31 7.77 6.68
N LEU A 45 -8.74 8.60 5.72
CA LEU A 45 -8.11 9.90 5.43
C LEU A 45 -8.28 10.90 6.57
N THR A 46 -9.36 10.80 7.35
CA THR A 46 -9.60 11.61 8.54
C THR A 46 -8.80 11.11 9.74
N VAL A 47 -8.60 9.79 9.87
CA VAL A 47 -7.81 9.21 10.97
C VAL A 47 -6.34 9.59 10.90
N PHE A 48 -5.73 9.60 9.71
CA PHE A 48 -4.30 9.90 9.56
C PHE A 48 -3.86 11.21 10.25
N PRO A 49 -4.45 12.38 9.95
CA PRO A 49 -4.06 13.62 10.63
C PRO A 49 -4.43 13.60 12.11
N ALA A 50 -5.49 12.86 12.51
CA ALA A 50 -5.88 12.77 13.90
C ALA A 50 -4.85 12.04 14.77
N VAL A 51 -4.03 11.15 14.20
CA VAL A 51 -3.03 10.33 14.94
C VAL A 51 -1.58 10.70 14.62
N ALA A 52 -1.34 11.55 13.62
CA ALA A 52 0.00 11.80 13.06
C ALA A 52 1.01 12.40 14.05
N ASP A 53 0.54 13.17 15.04
CA ASP A 53 1.41 13.80 16.03
C ASP A 53 1.99 12.80 17.04
N ASP A 54 1.28 11.71 17.32
CA ASP A 54 1.76 10.62 18.18
C ASP A 54 2.61 9.59 17.41
N ALA A 55 2.63 9.68 16.07
CA ALA A 55 3.25 8.70 15.19
C ALA A 55 4.27 9.35 14.23
N PRO A 56 5.34 9.99 14.75
CA PRO A 56 6.31 10.71 13.92
C PRO A 56 7.07 9.77 12.98
N GLY A 57 7.35 10.26 11.76
CA GLY A 57 8.18 9.55 10.78
C GLY A 57 7.47 8.47 9.95
N LEU A 58 6.17 8.25 10.16
CA LEU A 58 5.38 7.32 9.35
C LEU A 58 4.88 7.99 8.05
N GLU A 59 5.00 7.26 6.92
CA GLU A 59 4.15 7.49 5.74
C GLU A 59 2.75 6.96 6.02
N PHE A 60 1.71 7.73 5.71
CA PHE A 60 0.32 7.31 5.87
C PHE A 60 -0.24 6.85 4.52
N GLY A 61 -0.90 5.69 4.47
CA GLY A 61 -1.37 5.15 3.20
C GLY A 61 -2.75 4.49 3.26
N THR A 62 -3.58 4.70 2.23
CA THR A 62 -4.83 3.94 2.11
C THR A 62 -4.63 2.64 1.32
N ALA A 63 -5.22 1.53 1.76
CA ALA A 63 -5.10 0.21 1.11
C ALA A 63 -6.45 -0.53 1.01
N VAL A 64 -7.49 -0.01 0.33
CA VAL A 64 -7.57 1.20 -0.50
C VAL A 64 -8.93 1.88 -0.33
N VAL A 65 -9.07 3.11 -0.83
CA VAL A 65 -10.36 3.82 -0.93
C VAL A 65 -11.14 3.32 -2.16
N PRO A 66 -12.37 2.80 -2.00
CA PRO A 66 -13.23 2.47 -3.14
C PRO A 66 -13.60 3.71 -3.96
N THR A 67 -13.45 3.59 -5.28
CA THR A 67 -13.69 4.66 -6.27
C THR A 67 -15.16 4.85 -6.59
N PHE A 68 -15.93 3.77 -6.80
CA PHE A 68 -17.36 3.84 -7.15
C PHE A 68 -18.23 4.68 -6.19
N PRO A 69 -18.06 4.60 -4.86
CA PRO A 69 -18.92 5.36 -3.94
C PRO A 69 -18.54 6.84 -3.80
N ARG A 70 -17.45 7.31 -4.44
CA ARG A 70 -16.89 8.64 -4.21
C ARG A 70 -16.55 9.31 -5.54
N HIS A 71 -17.18 10.44 -5.84
CA HIS A 71 -16.79 11.22 -7.01
C HIS A 71 -15.30 11.66 -6.91
N PRO A 72 -14.50 11.59 -7.98
CA PRO A 72 -13.06 11.90 -7.94
C PRO A 72 -12.75 13.32 -7.46
N THR A 73 -13.65 14.28 -7.70
CA THR A 73 -13.50 15.66 -7.18
C THR A 73 -13.54 15.73 -5.66
N MET A 74 -14.41 14.93 -5.03
CA MET A 74 -14.52 14.88 -3.57
C MET A 74 -13.30 14.19 -2.96
N LEU A 75 -12.84 13.09 -3.56
CA LEU A 75 -11.65 12.40 -3.10
C LEU A 75 -10.39 13.26 -3.23
N ALA A 76 -10.26 14.04 -4.31
CA ALA A 76 -9.16 14.98 -4.49
C ALA A 76 -9.14 16.02 -3.35
N GLY A 77 -10.29 16.61 -3.02
CA GLY A 77 -10.41 17.56 -1.91
C GLY A 77 -10.05 16.94 -0.56
N GLN A 78 -10.52 15.72 -0.29
CA GLN A 78 -10.17 14.98 0.93
C GLN A 78 -8.66 14.72 1.03
N ALA A 79 -8.06 14.16 -0.03
CA ALA A 79 -6.64 13.82 -0.04
C ALA A 79 -5.73 15.05 0.08
N LEU A 80 -6.03 16.13 -0.64
CA LEU A 80 -5.28 17.40 -0.53
C LEU A 80 -5.41 18.02 0.86
N THR A 81 -6.60 17.97 1.46
CA THR A 81 -6.82 18.48 2.83
C THR A 81 -6.04 17.65 3.84
N THR A 82 -6.11 16.33 3.75
CA THR A 82 -5.33 15.43 4.60
C THR A 82 -3.84 15.67 4.45
N GLN A 83 -3.32 15.77 3.22
CA GLN A 83 -1.90 16.07 2.98
C GLN A 83 -1.47 17.43 3.55
N ALA A 84 -2.34 18.45 3.45
CA ALA A 84 -2.05 19.77 4.01
C ALA A 84 -1.93 19.73 5.55
N VAL A 85 -2.80 18.98 6.23
CA VAL A 85 -2.75 18.83 7.70
C VAL A 85 -1.58 17.95 8.14
N LEU A 86 -1.23 16.92 7.36
CA LEU A 86 -0.06 16.07 7.62
C LEU A 86 1.26 16.83 7.52
N GLY A 87 1.30 17.99 6.85
CA GLY A 87 2.49 18.82 6.71
C GLY A 87 3.56 18.09 5.92
N ASP A 88 4.74 17.91 6.53
CA ASP A 88 5.89 17.26 5.88
C ASP A 88 5.80 15.73 5.81
N ARG A 89 4.76 15.13 6.41
CA ARG A 89 4.53 13.68 6.40
C ARG A 89 3.88 13.26 5.07
N ASP A 90 4.36 12.17 4.49
CA ASP A 90 3.90 11.71 3.19
C ASP A 90 2.55 10.97 3.28
N LEU A 91 1.66 11.29 2.34
CA LEU A 91 0.40 10.57 2.12
C LEU A 91 0.47 9.76 0.82
N VAL A 92 0.11 8.48 0.90
CA VAL A 92 -0.20 7.62 -0.25
C VAL A 92 -1.71 7.40 -0.33
N LEU A 93 -2.35 8.02 -1.30
CA LEU A 93 -3.73 7.76 -1.66
C LEU A 93 -3.81 6.51 -2.53
N GLY A 94 -3.94 5.35 -1.88
CA GLY A 94 -4.32 4.11 -2.55
C GLY A 94 -5.82 4.05 -2.84
N ILE A 95 -6.18 3.85 -4.11
CA ILE A 95 -7.56 3.73 -4.59
C ILE A 95 -7.82 2.34 -5.19
N GLY A 96 -9.08 1.93 -5.26
CA GLY A 96 -9.44 0.67 -5.91
C GLY A 96 -10.86 0.64 -6.42
N LEU A 97 -11.10 -0.30 -7.32
CA LEU A 97 -12.42 -0.50 -7.92
C LEU A 97 -13.40 -1.19 -6.97
N SER A 98 -12.91 -1.79 -5.87
CA SER A 98 -13.68 -2.74 -5.05
C SER A 98 -14.09 -3.96 -5.89
N HIS A 99 -15.18 -4.62 -5.51
CA HIS A 99 -15.63 -5.88 -6.09
C HIS A 99 -17.09 -5.80 -6.52
N LYS A 100 -17.41 -6.43 -7.66
CA LYS A 100 -18.77 -6.45 -8.23
C LYS A 100 -19.86 -6.78 -7.20
N PRO A 101 -19.73 -7.82 -6.34
CA PRO A 101 -20.76 -8.12 -5.34
C PRO A 101 -20.99 -6.99 -4.34
N VAL A 102 -19.96 -6.22 -4.00
CA VAL A 102 -20.08 -5.07 -3.09
C VAL A 102 -20.73 -3.90 -3.82
N ILE A 103 -20.23 -3.54 -5.01
CA ILE A 103 -20.71 -2.37 -5.75
C ILE A 103 -22.16 -2.54 -6.20
N GLU A 104 -22.51 -3.67 -6.83
CA GLU A 104 -23.88 -3.91 -7.30
C GLU A 104 -24.78 -4.42 -6.19
N GLY A 105 -24.31 -5.39 -5.41
CA GLY A 105 -25.15 -6.07 -4.43
C GLY A 105 -25.42 -5.24 -3.17
N ALA A 106 -24.38 -4.64 -2.58
CA ALA A 106 -24.51 -3.88 -1.34
C ALA A 106 -24.83 -2.40 -1.55
N LEU A 107 -24.27 -1.78 -2.59
CA LEU A 107 -24.43 -0.33 -2.83
C LEU A 107 -25.44 0.01 -3.93
N GLY A 108 -25.88 -0.97 -4.73
CA GLY A 108 -26.84 -0.74 -5.81
C GLY A 108 -26.29 0.11 -6.98
N LEU A 109 -24.97 0.21 -7.10
CA LEU A 109 -24.29 0.96 -8.16
C LEU A 109 -23.94 0.03 -9.33
N SER A 110 -23.86 0.54 -10.55
CA SER A 110 -23.36 -0.26 -11.69
C SER A 110 -21.86 -0.50 -11.54
N PHE A 111 -21.41 -1.74 -11.77
CA PHE A 111 -20.00 -2.11 -11.90
C PHE A 111 -19.58 -2.32 -13.36
N ASP A 112 -20.30 -1.71 -14.30
CA ASP A 112 -20.01 -1.84 -15.72
C ASP A 112 -18.71 -1.14 -16.11
N ARG A 113 -17.99 -1.76 -17.06
CA ARG A 113 -16.74 -1.22 -17.65
C ARG A 113 -15.77 -0.66 -16.59
N PRO A 114 -15.35 -1.45 -15.59
CA PRO A 114 -14.57 -0.95 -14.45
C PRO A 114 -13.19 -0.39 -14.86
N ILE A 115 -12.63 -0.83 -16.00
CA ILE A 115 -11.41 -0.22 -16.56
C ILE A 115 -11.68 1.17 -17.14
N ARG A 116 -12.83 1.39 -17.78
CA ARG A 116 -13.22 2.73 -18.24
C ARG A 116 -13.46 3.65 -17.04
N HIS A 117 -14.13 3.15 -16.01
CA HIS A 117 -14.28 3.85 -14.74
C HIS A 117 -12.91 4.28 -14.19
N LEU A 118 -11.94 3.37 -14.07
CA LEU A 118 -10.60 3.70 -13.57
C LEU A 118 -9.90 4.78 -14.41
N ILE A 119 -10.00 4.69 -15.74
CA ILE A 119 -9.40 5.69 -16.64
C ILE A 119 -10.02 7.06 -16.36
N ASP A 120 -11.34 7.20 -16.46
CA ASP A 120 -12.01 8.49 -16.23
C ASP A 120 -11.80 9.02 -14.81
N TYR A 121 -11.77 8.14 -13.82
CA TYR A 121 -11.49 8.52 -12.44
C TYR A 121 -10.12 9.19 -12.31
N LEU A 122 -9.08 8.62 -12.95
CA LEU A 122 -7.73 9.17 -12.93
C LEU A 122 -7.58 10.42 -13.81
N GLU A 123 -8.29 10.51 -14.94
CA GLU A 123 -8.32 11.73 -15.77
C GLU A 123 -8.93 12.92 -15.01
N VAL A 124 -9.77 12.67 -13.99
CA VAL A 124 -10.29 13.72 -13.11
C VAL A 124 -9.42 13.92 -11.86
N LEU A 125 -9.04 12.84 -11.19
CA LEU A 125 -8.33 12.90 -9.90
C LEU A 125 -6.93 13.52 -10.05
N MET A 126 -6.13 13.06 -11.02
CA MET A 126 -4.73 13.47 -11.13
C MET A 126 -4.57 14.97 -11.41
N PRO A 127 -5.30 15.59 -12.38
CA PRO A 127 -5.18 17.03 -12.63
C PRO A 127 -5.62 17.90 -11.44
N LEU A 128 -6.62 17.45 -10.67
CA LEU A 128 -7.04 18.14 -9.45
C LEU A 128 -5.96 18.12 -8.37
N LEU A 129 -5.31 16.97 -8.16
CA LEU A 129 -4.20 16.85 -7.21
C LEU A 129 -3.00 17.70 -7.65
N ASP A 130 -2.63 17.63 -8.93
CA ASP A 130 -1.44 18.28 -9.48
C ASP A 130 -1.59 19.80 -9.61
N ALA A 131 -2.73 20.26 -10.10
CA ALA A 131 -2.92 21.66 -10.53
C ALA A 131 -4.16 22.34 -9.93
N GLY A 132 -4.97 21.62 -9.15
CA GLY A 132 -6.23 22.15 -8.60
C GLY A 132 -7.30 22.43 -9.66
N ARG A 133 -7.12 21.94 -10.89
CA ARG A 133 -8.06 22.18 -12.00
C ARG A 133 -8.24 20.96 -12.89
N VAL A 134 -9.44 20.81 -13.42
CA VAL A 134 -9.81 19.75 -14.37
C VAL A 134 -10.87 20.29 -15.34
N ASP A 135 -10.77 19.83 -16.57
CA ASP A 135 -11.76 20.05 -17.63
C ASP A 135 -11.86 18.73 -18.41
N HIS A 136 -12.78 17.86 -17.99
CA HIS A 136 -12.90 16.48 -18.49
C HIS A 136 -14.35 16.08 -18.71
N ASP A 137 -14.66 15.68 -19.95
CA ASP A 137 -15.92 15.05 -20.36
C ASP A 137 -15.69 13.55 -20.60
N GLY A 138 -15.76 12.77 -19.52
CA GLY A 138 -15.61 11.31 -19.56
C GLY A 138 -16.93 10.59 -19.82
N GLU A 139 -16.83 9.27 -19.97
CA GLU A 139 -18.00 8.40 -20.07
C GLU A 139 -18.57 8.08 -18.69
N ALA A 140 -17.68 7.84 -17.71
CA ALA A 140 -18.07 7.54 -16.33
C ALA A 140 -18.14 8.80 -15.45
N PHE A 141 -17.35 9.83 -15.74
CA PHE A 141 -17.26 11.04 -14.94
C PHE A 141 -17.09 12.29 -15.81
N THR A 142 -17.81 13.34 -15.45
CA THR A 142 -17.63 14.69 -15.99
C THR A 142 -17.22 15.62 -14.86
N ALA A 143 -16.20 16.46 -15.08
CA ALA A 143 -15.76 17.45 -14.12
C ALA A 143 -15.18 18.69 -14.81
N HIS A 144 -15.74 19.85 -14.49
CA HIS A 144 -15.23 21.16 -14.89
C HIS A 144 -15.08 22.02 -13.64
N MET A 145 -13.86 22.14 -13.13
CA MET A 145 -13.62 22.95 -11.95
C MET A 145 -12.17 23.41 -11.86
N ALA A 146 -11.99 24.54 -11.17
CA ALA A 146 -10.70 25.03 -10.73
C ALA A 146 -10.84 25.57 -9.30
N SER A 147 -9.94 25.18 -8.42
CA SER A 147 -9.85 25.66 -7.04
C SER A 147 -8.39 25.73 -6.61
N ALA A 148 -8.07 26.66 -5.71
CA ALA A 148 -6.75 26.67 -5.08
C ALA A 148 -6.55 25.37 -4.27
N ARG A 149 -5.36 24.79 -4.36
CA ARG A 149 -4.96 23.67 -3.50
C ARG A 149 -4.65 24.19 -2.09
N PRO A 150 -4.97 23.44 -1.03
CA PRO A 150 -4.67 23.83 0.34
C PRO A 150 -3.18 23.77 0.69
N SER A 151 -2.37 23.06 -0.11
CA SER A 151 -0.91 23.06 -0.01
C SER A 151 -0.28 22.73 -1.36
N ASP A 152 1.02 23.00 -1.52
CA ASP A 152 1.77 22.62 -2.71
C ASP A 152 2.18 21.14 -2.75
N ARG A 153 2.10 20.45 -1.60
CA ARG A 153 2.42 19.02 -1.51
C ARG A 153 1.29 18.21 -2.14
N VAL A 154 1.67 17.36 -3.09
CA VAL A 154 0.76 16.44 -3.77
C VAL A 154 0.90 15.07 -3.13
N PRO A 155 -0.19 14.42 -2.71
CA PRO A 155 -0.12 13.05 -2.22
C PRO A 155 0.22 12.10 -3.37
N SER A 156 0.98 11.05 -3.07
CA SER A 156 1.23 9.97 -4.03
C SER A 156 -0.08 9.23 -4.31
N VAL A 157 -0.32 8.79 -5.55
CA VAL A 157 -1.50 8.01 -5.92
C VAL A 157 -1.08 6.62 -6.35
N MET A 158 -1.76 5.61 -5.82
CA MET A 158 -1.56 4.21 -6.20
C MET A 158 -2.89 3.51 -6.42
N VAL A 159 -2.90 2.45 -7.22
CA VAL A 159 -4.13 1.69 -7.52
C VAL A 159 -3.99 0.26 -7.05
N ALA A 160 -5.02 -0.29 -6.41
CA ALA A 160 -5.12 -1.73 -6.23
C ALA A 160 -5.44 -2.40 -7.57
N ALA A 161 -4.40 -2.79 -8.31
CA ALA A 161 -4.50 -3.35 -9.65
C ALA A 161 -3.86 -4.74 -9.72
N LEU A 162 -4.66 -5.72 -10.16
CA LEU A 162 -4.25 -7.12 -10.32
C LEU A 162 -4.35 -7.60 -11.79
N GLY A 163 -5.42 -7.19 -12.48
CA GLY A 163 -5.66 -7.56 -13.87
C GLY A 163 -4.77 -6.80 -14.86
N GLU A 164 -4.48 -7.41 -16.00
CA GLU A 164 -3.57 -6.85 -17.02
C GLU A 164 -3.96 -5.44 -17.48
N GLN A 165 -5.24 -5.21 -17.79
CA GLN A 165 -5.73 -3.89 -18.21
C GLN A 165 -5.60 -2.85 -17.10
N ALA A 166 -5.88 -3.23 -15.85
CA ALA A 166 -5.73 -2.34 -14.71
C ALA A 166 -4.26 -1.98 -14.49
N LEU A 167 -3.36 -2.98 -14.52
CA LEU A 167 -1.91 -2.77 -14.40
C LEU A 167 -1.37 -1.85 -15.50
N ARG A 168 -1.86 -1.98 -16.74
CA ARG A 168 -1.49 -1.10 -17.85
C ARG A 168 -1.92 0.35 -17.60
N VAL A 169 -3.12 0.56 -17.07
CA VAL A 169 -3.60 1.91 -16.70
C VAL A 169 -2.78 2.47 -15.54
N THR A 170 -2.57 1.67 -14.49
CA THR A 170 -1.79 2.03 -13.29
C THR A 170 -0.36 2.42 -13.65
N GLY A 171 0.37 1.58 -14.40
CA GLY A 171 1.78 1.86 -14.73
C GLY A 171 1.97 3.13 -15.56
N ARG A 172 0.99 3.50 -16.39
CA ARG A 172 1.04 4.74 -17.19
C ARG A 172 0.70 6.00 -16.39
N ARG A 173 -0.03 5.89 -15.28
CA ARG A 173 -0.72 7.05 -14.67
C ARG A 173 -0.38 7.30 -13.21
N THR A 174 0.00 6.29 -12.44
CA THR A 174 0.13 6.39 -10.98
C THR A 174 1.52 6.00 -10.49
N ASP A 175 1.79 6.19 -9.20
CA ASP A 175 3.11 5.97 -8.61
C ASP A 175 3.37 4.52 -8.23
N GLY A 176 2.35 3.67 -8.27
CA GLY A 176 2.48 2.27 -7.91
C GLY A 176 1.18 1.48 -7.90
N THR A 177 1.31 0.20 -7.56
CA THR A 177 0.20 -0.72 -7.29
C THR A 177 0.20 -1.20 -5.84
N ILE A 178 -0.99 -1.44 -5.29
CA ILE A 178 -1.18 -2.02 -3.96
C ILE A 178 -1.79 -3.42 -4.12
N LEU A 179 -1.13 -4.42 -3.56
CA LEU A 179 -1.49 -5.82 -3.68
C LEU A 179 -1.96 -6.36 -2.33
N TRP A 180 -2.99 -7.20 -2.38
CA TRP A 180 -3.49 -7.95 -1.23
C TRP A 180 -3.65 -9.41 -1.65
N MET A 181 -3.19 -10.35 -0.82
CA MET A 181 -3.26 -11.80 -1.13
C MET A 181 -2.59 -12.18 -2.46
N VAL A 182 -1.43 -11.59 -2.74
CA VAL A 182 -0.62 -11.88 -3.93
C VAL A 182 0.77 -12.32 -3.48
N GLY A 183 1.16 -13.53 -3.86
CA GLY A 183 2.46 -14.11 -3.55
C GLY A 183 3.60 -13.64 -4.48
N PRO A 184 4.84 -14.07 -4.19
CA PRO A 184 6.01 -13.62 -4.91
C PRO A 184 6.02 -14.03 -6.39
N ARG A 185 5.51 -15.22 -6.75
CA ARG A 185 5.55 -15.69 -8.14
C ARG A 185 4.73 -14.80 -9.06
N THR A 186 3.54 -14.41 -8.62
CA THR A 186 2.64 -13.51 -9.34
C THR A 186 3.22 -12.11 -9.41
N ILE A 187 3.91 -11.64 -8.37
CA ILE A 187 4.61 -10.36 -8.41
C ILE A 187 5.67 -10.38 -9.53
N GLU A 188 6.51 -11.41 -9.57
CA GLU A 188 7.61 -11.57 -10.51
C GLU A 188 7.13 -11.79 -11.95
N ASP A 189 6.23 -12.76 -12.17
CA ASP A 189 5.84 -13.22 -13.50
C ASP A 189 4.73 -12.37 -14.14
N HIS A 190 3.90 -11.73 -13.30
CA HIS A 190 2.67 -11.07 -13.76
C HIS A 190 2.62 -9.57 -13.49
N ILE A 191 2.78 -9.14 -12.23
CA ILE A 191 2.58 -7.75 -11.81
C ILE A 191 3.70 -6.84 -12.32
N ARG A 192 4.94 -7.09 -11.87
CA ARG A 192 6.10 -6.25 -12.15
C ARG A 192 6.36 -6.02 -13.64
N PRO A 193 6.44 -7.05 -14.51
CA PRO A 193 6.75 -6.84 -15.92
C PRO A 193 5.69 -5.99 -16.64
N ARG A 194 4.40 -6.17 -16.32
CA ARG A 194 3.30 -5.40 -16.93
C ARG A 194 3.32 -3.94 -16.46
N LEU A 195 3.57 -3.73 -15.18
CA LEU A 195 3.60 -2.40 -14.58
C LEU A 195 4.79 -1.59 -15.12
N ALA A 196 5.99 -2.19 -15.14
CA ALA A 196 7.20 -1.56 -15.67
C ALA A 196 7.11 -1.28 -17.18
N ALA A 197 6.59 -2.24 -17.97
CA ALA A 197 6.40 -2.02 -19.40
C ALA A 197 5.44 -0.85 -19.67
N ALA A 198 4.33 -0.78 -18.92
CA ALA A 198 3.36 0.30 -19.05
C ALA A 198 3.94 1.68 -18.66
N ALA A 199 4.78 1.75 -17.63
CA ALA A 199 5.48 2.98 -17.24
C ALA A 199 6.50 3.42 -18.30
N ALA A 200 7.27 2.47 -18.84
CA ALA A 200 8.26 2.74 -19.88
C ALA A 200 7.63 3.25 -21.20
N GLU A 201 6.42 2.82 -21.55
CA GLU A 201 5.69 3.33 -22.73
C GLU A 201 5.39 4.84 -22.68
N VAL A 202 5.51 5.47 -21.50
CA VAL A 202 5.24 6.90 -21.27
C VAL A 202 6.39 7.59 -20.52
N ASP A 203 7.60 7.01 -20.56
CA ASP A 203 8.82 7.56 -19.97
C ASP A 203 8.71 7.92 -18.48
N ARG A 204 7.97 7.11 -17.72
CA ARG A 204 7.83 7.25 -16.26
C ARG A 204 8.83 6.36 -15.51
N PRO A 205 9.24 6.74 -14.29
CA PRO A 205 9.98 5.86 -13.41
C PRO A 205 9.26 4.54 -13.12
N ASP A 206 10.02 3.52 -12.75
CA ASP A 206 9.48 2.23 -12.30
C ASP A 206 8.49 2.44 -11.12
N PRO A 207 7.23 2.00 -11.24
CA PRO A 207 6.25 2.22 -10.18
C PRO A 207 6.51 1.35 -8.93
N ARG A 208 6.14 1.86 -7.75
CA ARG A 208 6.18 1.11 -6.48
C ARG A 208 5.25 -0.10 -6.53
N ILE A 209 5.65 -1.18 -5.87
CA ILE A 209 4.85 -2.38 -5.68
C ILE A 209 4.71 -2.62 -4.18
N VAL A 210 3.55 -2.25 -3.66
CA VAL A 210 3.20 -2.40 -2.24
C VAL A 210 2.50 -3.74 -2.07
N CYS A 211 3.14 -4.69 -1.40
CA CYS A 211 2.57 -6.01 -1.11
C CYS A 211 2.07 -6.06 0.33
N SER A 212 0.80 -6.42 0.55
CA SER A 212 0.25 -6.66 1.87
C SER A 212 -0.25 -8.11 1.97
N LEU A 213 0.21 -8.81 3.00
CA LEU A 213 -0.17 -10.19 3.32
C LEU A 213 -0.31 -10.32 4.85
N PRO A 214 -1.11 -11.28 5.34
CA PRO A 214 -1.03 -11.72 6.72
C PRO A 214 0.37 -12.23 7.02
N VAL A 215 0.90 -11.87 8.18
CA VAL A 215 2.20 -12.36 8.68
C VAL A 215 2.06 -12.84 10.12
N CYS A 216 2.68 -13.98 10.43
CA CYS A 216 2.69 -14.55 11.77
C CYS A 216 3.96 -15.36 12.00
N VAL A 217 4.68 -15.06 13.08
CA VAL A 217 5.74 -15.91 13.63
C VAL A 217 5.12 -16.87 14.64
N THR A 218 5.27 -18.18 14.40
CA THR A 218 4.67 -19.25 15.20
C THR A 218 5.43 -20.56 15.00
N ASP A 219 5.39 -21.44 16.01
CA ASP A 219 5.87 -22.81 15.91
C ASP A 219 4.80 -23.77 15.33
N ASP A 220 3.56 -23.29 15.15
CA ASP A 220 2.41 -24.06 14.67
C ASP A 220 1.84 -23.43 13.39
N ALA A 221 2.67 -23.41 12.36
CA ALA A 221 2.39 -22.72 11.10
C ALA A 221 1.15 -23.26 10.39
N ASP A 222 0.91 -24.57 10.44
CA ASP A 222 -0.21 -25.21 9.73
C ASP A 222 -1.55 -24.77 10.30
N ALA A 223 -1.69 -24.73 11.62
CA ALA A 223 -2.94 -24.29 12.23
C ALA A 223 -3.18 -22.77 12.07
N VAL A 224 -2.13 -21.95 12.03
CA VAL A 224 -2.28 -20.53 11.70
C VAL A 224 -2.64 -20.33 10.23
N ARG A 225 -2.08 -21.12 9.30
CA ARG A 225 -2.47 -21.10 7.88
C ARG A 225 -3.92 -21.50 7.69
N GLU A 226 -4.40 -22.53 8.40
CA GLU A 226 -5.81 -22.93 8.38
C GLU A 226 -6.72 -21.80 8.90
N ALA A 227 -6.34 -21.17 10.02
CA ALA A 227 -7.07 -20.02 10.54
C ALA A 227 -7.10 -18.84 9.55
N ALA A 228 -5.97 -18.53 8.90
CA ALA A 228 -5.89 -17.50 7.87
C ALA A 228 -6.78 -17.85 6.67
N ALA A 229 -6.77 -19.11 6.22
CA ALA A 229 -7.63 -19.57 5.13
C ALA A 229 -9.12 -19.35 5.43
N GLN A 230 -9.55 -19.57 6.68
CA GLN A 230 -10.93 -19.34 7.12
C GLN A 230 -11.26 -17.85 7.21
N VAL A 231 -10.43 -17.05 7.89
CA VAL A 231 -10.66 -15.61 8.09
C VAL A 231 -10.70 -14.85 6.77
N PHE A 232 -9.85 -15.24 5.82
CA PHE A 232 -9.70 -14.56 4.54
C PHE A 232 -10.43 -15.27 3.39
N ALA A 233 -11.25 -16.28 3.66
CA ALA A 233 -11.88 -17.15 2.66
C ALA A 233 -12.56 -16.40 1.50
N ILE A 234 -13.20 -15.26 1.78
CA ILE A 234 -13.87 -14.43 0.77
C ILE A 234 -12.94 -14.01 -0.39
N TYR A 235 -11.65 -13.79 -0.11
CA TYR A 235 -10.67 -13.45 -1.15
C TYR A 235 -10.39 -14.63 -2.09
N GLY A 236 -10.60 -15.87 -1.64
CA GLY A 236 -10.57 -17.04 -2.50
C GLY A 236 -11.76 -17.13 -3.48
N GLU A 237 -12.85 -16.43 -3.22
CA GLU A 237 -14.07 -16.49 -4.06
C GLU A 237 -14.14 -15.33 -5.07
N LEU A 238 -13.49 -14.22 -4.76
CA LEU A 238 -13.46 -13.03 -5.60
C LEU A 238 -12.61 -13.27 -6.85
N PRO A 239 -13.15 -13.13 -8.08
CA PRO A 239 -12.46 -13.51 -9.32
C PRO A 239 -11.08 -12.89 -9.50
N SER A 240 -10.88 -11.64 -9.07
CA SER A 240 -9.61 -10.94 -9.18
C SER A 240 -8.51 -11.56 -8.32
N TYR A 241 -8.84 -12.00 -7.10
CA TYR A 241 -7.90 -12.61 -6.17
C TYR A 241 -7.73 -14.10 -6.42
N ARG A 242 -8.81 -14.81 -6.73
CA ARG A 242 -8.75 -16.22 -7.17
C ARG A 242 -7.77 -16.40 -8.32
N ALA A 243 -7.81 -15.51 -9.32
CA ALA A 243 -6.87 -15.54 -10.43
C ALA A 243 -5.40 -15.31 -10.02
N MET A 244 -5.13 -14.59 -8.93
CA MET A 244 -3.77 -14.41 -8.40
C MET A 244 -3.32 -15.67 -7.64
N LEU A 245 -4.19 -16.19 -6.77
CA LEU A 245 -3.93 -17.44 -6.04
C LEU A 245 -3.69 -18.63 -7.00
N ASP A 246 -4.41 -18.70 -8.12
CA ASP A 246 -4.19 -19.73 -9.15
C ASP A 246 -2.81 -19.62 -9.80
N ARG A 247 -2.28 -18.40 -9.97
CA ARG A 247 -0.92 -18.17 -10.49
C ARG A 247 0.15 -18.59 -9.49
N GLU A 248 -0.13 -18.46 -8.20
CA GLU A 248 0.71 -19.00 -7.13
C GLU A 248 0.63 -20.54 -7.03
N GLY A 249 -0.44 -21.15 -7.55
CA GLY A 249 -0.77 -22.55 -7.26
C GLY A 249 -1.32 -22.75 -5.85
N ALA A 250 -1.80 -21.68 -5.22
CA ALA A 250 -2.41 -21.67 -3.89
C ALA A 250 -3.86 -22.12 -3.94
N ALA A 251 -4.31 -23.00 -3.05
CA ALA A 251 -5.71 -23.38 -2.95
C ALA A 251 -6.51 -22.32 -2.18
N SER A 252 -5.91 -21.73 -1.14
CA SER A 252 -6.54 -20.79 -0.22
C SER A 252 -5.69 -19.52 -0.02
N PRO A 253 -6.30 -18.42 0.49
CA PRO A 253 -5.55 -17.24 0.93
C PRO A 253 -4.52 -17.52 2.04
N GLY A 254 -4.71 -18.59 2.83
CA GLY A 254 -3.75 -19.00 3.86
C GLY A 254 -2.43 -19.48 3.26
N ASP A 255 -2.44 -20.02 2.04
CA ASP A 255 -1.25 -20.58 1.38
C ASP A 255 -0.26 -19.50 0.90
N VAL A 256 -0.73 -18.26 0.75
CA VAL A 256 0.11 -17.11 0.36
C VAL A 256 0.47 -16.21 1.54
N ALA A 257 -0.04 -16.48 2.73
CA ALA A 257 0.33 -15.74 3.95
C ALA A 257 1.77 -16.09 4.39
N ILE A 258 2.44 -15.14 5.01
CA ILE A 258 3.83 -15.32 5.50
C ILE A 258 3.76 -15.85 6.94
N ILE A 259 3.63 -17.17 7.08
CA ILE A 259 3.43 -17.84 8.36
C ILE A 259 4.50 -18.92 8.52
N GLY A 260 5.17 -18.92 9.66
CA GLY A 260 6.23 -19.88 10.00
C GLY A 260 7.01 -19.46 11.23
N ASN A 261 8.12 -20.13 11.49
CA ASN A 261 9.09 -19.66 12.47
C ASN A 261 9.80 -18.38 11.99
N GLU A 262 10.69 -17.82 12.82
CA GLU A 262 11.41 -16.59 12.49
C GLU A 262 12.19 -16.63 11.17
N GLU A 263 12.88 -17.74 10.90
CA GLU A 263 13.69 -17.92 9.69
C GLU A 263 12.81 -18.04 8.45
N GLU A 264 11.70 -18.78 8.53
CA GLU A 264 10.75 -18.95 7.45
C GLU A 264 10.05 -17.64 7.09
N VAL A 265 9.64 -16.86 8.09
CA VAL A 265 9.03 -15.53 7.88
C VAL A 265 10.05 -14.59 7.25
N ALA A 266 11.29 -14.56 7.74
CA ALA A 266 12.35 -13.74 7.14
C ALA A 266 12.61 -14.12 5.67
N ALA A 267 12.70 -15.42 5.37
CA ALA A 267 12.88 -15.93 4.00
C ALA A 267 11.70 -15.57 3.08
N GLY A 268 10.48 -15.61 3.60
CA GLY A 268 9.28 -15.17 2.88
C GLY A 268 9.33 -13.69 2.49
N LEU A 269 9.72 -12.81 3.43
CA LEU A 269 9.88 -11.37 3.18
C LEU A 269 10.98 -11.10 2.15
N GLU A 270 12.11 -11.80 2.22
CA GLU A 270 13.15 -11.71 1.20
C GLU A 270 12.67 -12.20 -0.17
N GLY A 271 11.83 -13.24 -0.20
CA GLY A 271 11.19 -13.74 -1.42
C GLY A 271 10.38 -12.66 -2.12
N LEU A 272 9.56 -11.91 -1.37
CA LEU A 272 8.79 -10.79 -1.90
C LEU A 272 9.70 -9.67 -2.43
N ALA A 273 10.76 -9.33 -1.70
CA ALA A 273 11.72 -8.32 -2.13
C ALA A 273 12.43 -8.72 -3.44
N ARG A 274 12.83 -9.99 -3.56
CA ARG A 274 13.45 -10.55 -4.78
C ARG A 274 12.49 -10.57 -5.97
N ALA A 275 11.22 -10.88 -5.74
CA ALA A 275 10.17 -10.83 -6.77
C ALA A 275 9.91 -9.39 -7.27
N GLY A 276 10.27 -8.38 -6.49
CA GLY A 276 10.22 -6.97 -6.87
C GLY A 276 9.24 -6.13 -6.06
N ALA A 277 8.73 -6.62 -4.93
CA ALA A 277 8.01 -5.77 -3.98
C ALA A 277 8.95 -4.67 -3.45
N THR A 278 8.51 -3.41 -3.55
CA THR A 278 9.26 -2.26 -3.02
C THR A 278 8.94 -2.01 -1.56
N ASP A 279 7.71 -2.35 -1.17
CA ASP A 279 7.16 -2.15 0.16
C ASP A 279 6.41 -3.42 0.59
N PHE A 280 6.60 -3.85 1.83
CA PHE A 280 5.75 -4.84 2.49
C PHE A 280 4.93 -4.18 3.59
N VAL A 281 3.61 -4.33 3.53
CA VAL A 281 2.68 -3.78 4.51
C VAL A 281 2.08 -4.94 5.30
N ALA A 282 2.69 -5.22 6.45
CA ALA A 282 2.36 -6.36 7.29
C ALA A 282 0.95 -6.23 7.88
N LEU A 283 0.05 -7.17 7.57
CA LEU A 283 -1.13 -7.38 8.41
C LEU A 283 -0.71 -8.37 9.50
N GLU A 284 -0.50 -7.88 10.72
CA GLU A 284 -0.19 -8.73 11.88
C GLU A 284 -1.36 -9.70 12.09
N PHE A 285 -1.07 -11.00 12.10
CA PHE A 285 -2.05 -12.07 12.28
C PHE A 285 -1.55 -13.06 13.34
N GLY A 286 -2.48 -13.67 14.06
CA GLY A 286 -2.17 -14.60 15.13
C GLY A 286 -3.44 -15.05 15.86
N ARG A 287 -3.34 -16.16 16.57
CA ARG A 287 -4.37 -16.75 17.43
C ARG A 287 -4.12 -16.41 18.90
N THR A 288 -2.87 -16.11 19.27
CA THR A 288 -2.46 -15.82 20.64
C THR A 288 -1.70 -14.50 20.75
N ALA A 289 -1.70 -13.89 21.94
CA ALA A 289 -0.93 -12.66 22.20
C ALA A 289 0.58 -12.86 22.00
N ASP A 290 1.09 -14.07 22.26
CA ASP A 290 2.50 -14.41 22.07
C ASP A 290 2.88 -14.42 20.59
N GLU A 291 2.02 -14.98 19.71
CA GLU A 291 2.23 -14.94 18.25
C GLU A 291 2.28 -13.48 17.73
N PHE A 292 1.40 -12.59 18.22
CA PHE A 292 1.45 -11.16 17.89
C PHE A 292 2.77 -10.53 18.38
N ALA A 293 3.20 -10.81 19.60
CA ALA A 293 4.44 -10.26 20.16
C ALA A 293 5.70 -10.75 19.43
N GLN A 294 5.78 -12.05 19.11
CA GLN A 294 6.89 -12.65 18.36
C GLN A 294 6.97 -12.07 16.94
N THR A 295 5.84 -12.00 16.24
CA THR A 295 5.76 -11.44 14.88
C THR A 295 6.31 -10.02 14.83
N ARG A 296 5.95 -9.21 15.82
CA ARG A 296 6.38 -7.82 15.92
C ARG A 296 7.87 -7.68 16.27
N SER A 297 8.39 -8.57 17.13
CA SER A 297 9.80 -8.63 17.53
C SER A 297 10.74 -8.98 16.37
N LEU A 298 10.43 -10.02 15.59
CA LEU A 298 11.24 -10.43 14.43
C LEU A 298 11.50 -9.26 13.47
N ARG A 299 10.50 -8.39 13.30
CA ARG A 299 10.59 -7.25 12.40
C ARG A 299 11.61 -6.19 12.87
N LEU A 300 11.80 -5.99 14.17
CA LEU A 300 12.91 -5.16 14.66
C LEU A 300 14.26 -5.74 14.21
N SER A 301 14.41 -7.06 14.27
CA SER A 301 15.61 -7.78 13.84
C SER A 301 15.82 -7.77 12.32
N VAL A 302 14.77 -8.00 11.52
CA VAL A 302 14.85 -7.98 10.04
C VAL A 302 15.10 -6.55 9.52
N CYS A 303 14.45 -5.53 10.09
CA CYS A 303 14.75 -4.13 9.77
C CYS A 303 16.21 -3.77 10.11
N PHE A 304 16.75 -4.29 11.22
CA PHE A 304 18.15 -4.10 11.59
C PHE A 304 19.10 -4.81 10.62
N LEU A 305 18.83 -6.06 10.28
CA LEU A 305 19.63 -6.85 9.34
C LEU A 305 19.60 -6.28 7.92
N LEU A 306 18.43 -5.87 7.41
CA LEU A 306 18.33 -5.24 6.09
C LEU A 306 19.01 -3.87 6.03
N ARG A 307 19.08 -3.13 7.15
CA ARG A 307 19.89 -1.90 7.24
C ARG A 307 21.39 -2.18 7.26
N LEU A 308 21.83 -3.29 7.83
CA LEU A 308 23.23 -3.72 7.82
C LEU A 308 23.67 -4.32 6.47
N CYS A 309 22.74 -4.96 5.75
CA CYS A 309 22.98 -5.55 4.43
C CYS A 309 22.90 -4.56 3.27
N LEU A 310 22.48 -3.30 3.49
CA LEU A 310 22.73 -2.21 2.55
C LEU A 310 24.24 -1.89 2.60
N PRO A 311 25.01 -2.12 1.53
CA PRO A 311 26.43 -1.90 1.57
C PRO A 311 26.70 -0.43 1.89
N VAL A 312 27.59 -0.21 2.86
CA VAL A 312 28.16 1.07 3.26
C VAL A 312 28.86 1.70 2.05
N TRP A 313 28.11 2.34 1.16
CA TRP A 313 28.61 3.24 0.13
C TRP A 313 28.22 4.65 0.53
N GLY A 314 28.93 5.18 1.53
CA GLY A 314 28.67 6.51 2.06
C GLY A 314 29.64 7.00 3.13
N ARG A 315 30.86 6.44 3.20
CA ARG A 315 31.94 6.97 4.05
C ARG A 315 33.30 6.68 3.42
N LEU A 316 33.69 7.46 2.42
CA LEU A 316 35.09 7.70 2.06
C LEU A 316 35.16 8.90 1.11
N CYS A 317 35.04 10.10 1.67
CA CYS A 317 35.65 11.32 1.14
C CYS A 317 35.64 12.37 2.27
N LEU A 318 36.57 12.22 3.22
CA LEU A 318 37.08 13.34 4.01
C LEU A 318 38.47 13.66 3.46
N PRO A 319 38.72 14.88 2.96
CA PRO A 319 40.09 15.32 2.73
C PRO A 319 40.59 15.99 4.01
N VAL A 320 41.52 15.35 4.71
CA VAL A 320 42.37 16.04 5.70
C VAL A 320 43.84 15.77 5.39
N SER A 321 44.53 16.87 5.08
CA SER A 321 45.98 17.15 5.01
C SER A 321 46.30 17.75 3.64
N GLY A 322 46.76 18.99 3.46
CA GLY A 322 47.41 19.92 4.38
C GLY A 322 48.93 19.89 4.17
N ARG A 323 49.46 20.71 3.24
CA ARG A 323 50.61 21.64 3.41
C ARG A 323 51.22 22.13 2.07
N LEU A 324 51.20 23.46 1.94
CA LEU A 324 52.23 24.43 1.52
C LEU A 324 52.99 24.38 0.18
N CYS A 325 53.19 25.62 -0.33
CA CYS A 325 54.26 26.18 -1.19
C CYS A 325 54.10 25.94 -2.72
N LEU A 326 54.21 26.90 -3.64
CA LEU A 326 54.87 28.23 -3.73
C LEU A 326 54.26 29.08 -4.88
N ARG A 327 54.39 30.41 -4.77
CA ARG A 327 54.75 31.46 -5.79
C ARG A 327 54.09 31.37 -7.20
N ALA A 328 53.57 32.42 -7.82
CA ALA A 328 53.72 33.88 -7.69
C ALA A 328 52.42 34.57 -8.18
#